data_AF-A0A7W1SG10-F1
#
_entry.id   AF-A0A7W1SG10-F1
#
_cell.length_a   1.000
_cell.length_b   1.000
_cell.length_c   1.000
_cell.angle_alpha   90.00
_cell.angle_beta   90.00
_cell.angle_gamma   90.00
#
_symmetry.space_group_name_H-M   'P 1'
#
loop_
_entity.id
_entity.type
_entity.pdbx_description
1 polymer ?
#
loop_
_entity_poly.entity_id
_entity_poly.type
_entity_poly.pdbx_seq_one_letter_code
_entity_poly.pdbx_strand_id
1 'polypeptide(L)'
;AAKGKMDVRHHGWFVFFAPRDNPEIAGVIFAEHAGGSGFSLPIAKHAIETYFAKKEGLPLPVIEKPVTAPVVIADVAPATAPVAPPRSGGNP
;
A
#
# COMPACT_ATOMS: atom_id res chain seq x y z
N ALA A 1 8.90 35.80 -10.60
CA ALA A 1 8.18 34.79 -11.40
C ALA A 1 7.50 33.81 -10.44
N ALA A 2 6.17 33.72 -10.46
CA ALA A 2 5.45 32.76 -9.63
C ALA A 2 5.61 31.36 -10.22
N LYS A 3 6.23 30.43 -9.48
CA LYS A 3 6.20 29.00 -9.80
C LYS A 3 4.74 28.56 -9.71
N GLY A 4 4.12 28.24 -10.84
CA GLY A 4 2.81 27.59 -10.87
C GLY A 4 2.83 26.33 -10.00
N LYS A 5 1.73 26.05 -9.31
CA LYS A 5 1.52 24.82 -8.52
C LYS A 5 1.49 23.61 -9.47
N MET A 6 2.66 23.16 -9.91
CA MET A 6 2.80 21.91 -10.65
C MET A 6 2.54 20.76 -9.67
N ASP A 7 1.62 19.86 -10.00
CA ASP A 7 1.37 18.65 -9.24
C ASP A 7 2.56 17.68 -9.41
N VAL A 8 3.61 17.90 -8.63
CA VAL A 8 4.89 17.16 -8.70
C VAL A 8 4.90 15.90 -7.84
N ARG A 9 3.75 15.23 -7.69
CA ARG A 9 3.70 13.96 -6.95
C ARG A 9 4.50 12.87 -7.68
N HIS A 10 5.21 12.04 -6.90
CA HIS A 10 5.91 10.88 -7.42
C HIS A 10 4.96 9.92 -8.14
N HIS A 11 5.45 9.16 -9.10
CA HIS A 11 4.67 8.11 -9.74
C HIS A 11 4.61 6.85 -8.87
N GLY A 12 3.54 6.08 -8.99
CA GLY A 12 3.45 4.72 -8.46
C GLY A 12 3.99 3.72 -9.47
N TRP A 13 4.91 2.88 -9.02
CA TRP A 13 5.46 1.79 -9.83
C TRP A 13 5.33 0.49 -9.07
N PHE A 14 4.92 -0.57 -9.77
CA PHE A 14 4.96 -1.92 -9.23
C PHE A 14 5.20 -2.93 -10.34
N VAL A 15 6.26 -3.74 -10.21
CA VAL A 15 6.61 -4.80 -11.14
C VAL A 15 6.26 -6.13 -10.48
N PHE A 16 5.66 -7.05 -11.22
CA PHE A 16 5.22 -8.33 -10.67
C PHE A 16 5.38 -9.48 -11.66
N PHE A 17 5.40 -10.69 -11.10
CA PHE A 17 5.13 -11.94 -11.80
C PHE A 17 4.39 -12.90 -10.86
N ALA A 18 3.64 -13.85 -11.42
CA ALA A 18 2.90 -14.84 -10.64
C ALA A 18 2.60 -16.12 -11.45
N PRO A 19 2.50 -17.30 -10.81
CA PRO A 19 2.84 -17.63 -9.42
C PRO A 19 4.38 -17.58 -9.19
N ARG A 20 4.81 -17.71 -7.93
CA ARG A 20 6.24 -17.65 -7.56
C ARG A 20 7.06 -18.75 -8.23
N ASP A 21 6.58 -19.98 -8.18
CA ASP A 21 7.38 -21.16 -8.52
C ASP A 21 7.35 -21.49 -10.02
N ASN A 22 6.23 -21.24 -10.71
CA ASN A 22 6.08 -21.43 -12.16
C ASN A 22 5.37 -20.24 -12.82
N PRO A 23 6.05 -19.11 -13.06
CA PRO A 23 5.43 -17.86 -13.50
C PRO A 23 4.66 -18.01 -14.82
N GLU A 24 3.40 -17.56 -14.83
CA GLU A 24 2.52 -17.58 -16.01
C GLU A 24 2.18 -16.17 -16.51
N ILE A 25 2.20 -15.17 -15.61
CA ILE A 25 1.96 -13.77 -15.92
C ILE A 25 3.07 -12.90 -15.31
N ALA A 26 3.51 -11.89 -16.06
CA ALA A 26 4.40 -10.85 -15.59
C ALA A 26 3.95 -9.49 -16.13
N GLY A 27 4.23 -8.41 -15.40
CA GLY A 27 3.80 -7.08 -15.79
C GLY A 27 4.34 -5.95 -14.92
N VAL A 28 4.03 -4.73 -15.35
CA VAL A 28 4.32 -3.50 -14.62
C VAL A 28 3.07 -2.64 -14.55
N ILE A 29 2.83 -2.07 -13.37
CA ILE A 29 1.85 -1.01 -13.17
C ILE A 29 2.61 0.30 -13.04
N PHE A 30 2.28 1.24 -13.92
CA PHE A 30 2.70 2.63 -13.85
C PHE A 30 1.47 3.49 -13.56
N ALA A 31 1.46 4.13 -12.39
CA ALA A 31 0.39 5.02 -11.95
C ALA A 31 0.94 6.45 -11.86
N GLU A 32 0.52 7.31 -12.79
CA GLU A 32 0.98 8.69 -12.86
C GLU A 32 0.60 9.49 -11.60
N HIS A 33 1.55 10.30 -11.12
CA HIS A 33 1.39 11.20 -9.96
C HIS A 33 0.75 10.56 -8.71
N ALA A 34 0.85 9.23 -8.57
CA ALA A 34 0.11 8.48 -7.56
C ALA A 34 0.70 8.58 -6.14
N GLY A 35 1.94 9.06 -5.97
CA GLY A 35 2.58 9.21 -4.66
C GLY A 35 3.28 7.96 -4.14
N GLY A 36 3.55 6.96 -4.99
CA GLY A 36 4.35 5.77 -4.67
C GLY A 36 3.65 4.44 -4.92
N SER A 37 4.33 3.34 -4.59
CA SER A 37 3.92 1.98 -4.95
C SER A 37 2.65 1.49 -4.23
N GLY A 38 2.26 2.12 -3.11
CA GLY A 38 1.05 1.77 -2.36
C GLY A 38 -0.24 1.88 -3.18
N PHE A 39 -0.26 2.73 -4.22
CA PHE A 39 -1.40 2.87 -5.12
C PHE A 39 -1.37 1.89 -6.31
N SER A 40 -0.18 1.47 -6.74
CA SER A 40 -0.01 0.51 -7.84
C SER A 40 -0.13 -0.95 -7.41
N LEU A 41 0.20 -1.26 -6.15
CA LEU A 41 0.09 -2.61 -5.59
C LEU A 41 -1.35 -3.20 -5.67
N PRO A 42 -2.42 -2.52 -5.20
CA PRO A 42 -3.77 -3.07 -5.27
C PRO A 42 -4.25 -3.28 -6.71
N ILE A 43 -3.77 -2.46 -7.66
CA ILE A 43 -4.05 -2.64 -9.09
C ILE A 43 -3.39 -3.94 -9.60
N ALA A 44 -2.12 -4.16 -9.26
CA ALA A 44 -1.42 -5.39 -9.63
C ALA A 44 -2.10 -6.64 -9.04
N LYS A 45 -2.51 -6.58 -7.76
CA LYS A 45 -3.28 -7.65 -7.11
C LYS A 45 -4.55 -7.97 -7.89
N HIS A 46 -5.35 -6.95 -8.21
CA HIS A 46 -6.59 -7.15 -8.96
C HIS A 46 -6.34 -7.74 -10.36
N ALA A 47 -5.27 -7.32 -11.04
CA ALA A 47 -4.91 -7.87 -12.34
C ALA A 47 -4.52 -9.36 -12.26
N ILE A 48 -3.71 -9.73 -11.27
CA ILE A 48 -3.31 -11.13 -11.03
C ILE A 48 -4.53 -11.98 -10.67
N GLU A 49 -5.37 -11.54 -9.74
CA GLU A 49 -6.59 -12.26 -9.32
C GLU A 49 -7.55 -12.44 -10.49
N THR A 50 -7.73 -11.40 -11.32
CA THR A 50 -8.57 -11.48 -12.53
C THR A 50 -8.03 -12.49 -13.53
N TYR A 51 -6.71 -12.56 -13.71
CA TYR A 51 -6.09 -13.52 -14.63
C TYR A 51 -6.39 -14.96 -14.22
N PHE A 52 -6.12 -15.31 -12.96
CA PHE A 52 -6.36 -16.68 -12.47
C PHE A 52 -7.85 -17.01 -12.37
N ALA A 53 -8.70 -16.06 -11.95
CA ALA A 53 -10.14 -16.27 -11.92
C ALA A 53 -10.70 -16.62 -13.30
N LYS A 54 -10.26 -15.92 -14.35
CA LYS A 54 -10.65 -16.25 -15.74
C LYS A 54 -10.13 -17.61 -16.18
N LYS A 55 -8.88 -17.94 -15.84
CA LYS A 55 -8.25 -19.21 -16.20
C LYS A 55 -8.97 -20.42 -15.55
N GLU A 56 -9.41 -20.25 -14.31
CA GLU A 56 -9.99 -21.30 -13.48
C GLU A 56 -11.53 -21.32 -13.51
N GLY A 57 -12.16 -20.37 -14.21
CA GLY A 57 -13.62 -20.25 -14.26
C GLY A 57 -14.25 -19.79 -12.94
N LEU A 58 -13.48 -19.10 -12.09
CA LEU A 58 -13.94 -18.55 -10.82
C LEU A 58 -14.60 -17.17 -11.00
N PRO A 59 -15.43 -16.73 -10.04
CA PRO A 59 -15.97 -15.37 -10.03
C PRO A 59 -14.86 -14.31 -10.06
N LEU A 60 -15.10 -13.21 -10.78
CA LEU A 60 -14.14 -12.11 -10.86
C LEU A 60 -14.02 -11.36 -9.52
N PRO A 61 -12.81 -10.89 -9.15
CA PRO A 61 -12.65 -10.05 -7.97
C PRO A 61 -13.47 -8.76 -8.11
N VAL A 62 -14.19 -8.38 -7.06
CA VAL A 62 -14.94 -7.12 -7.01
C VAL A 62 -14.05 -6.04 -6.43
N ILE A 63 -13.99 -4.88 -7.09
CA ILE A 63 -13.41 -3.68 -6.47
C ILE A 63 -14.49 -3.14 -5.54
N GLU A 64 -14.33 -3.38 -4.24
CA GLU A 64 -15.16 -2.73 -3.23
C GLU A 64 -14.90 -1.22 -3.31
N LYS A 65 -15.86 -0.49 -3.89
CA LYS A 65 -15.86 0.96 -3.81
C LYS A 65 -15.96 1.32 -2.33
N PRO A 66 -15.08 2.19 -1.78
CA PRO A 66 -15.17 2.56 -0.38
C PRO A 66 -16.59 3.06 -0.10
N VAL A 67 -17.35 2.29 0.67
CA VAL A 67 -18.54 2.82 1.32
C VAL A 67 -17.99 3.81 2.34
N THR A 68 -18.38 5.07 2.20
CA THR A 68 -18.02 6.14 3.13
C THR A 68 -18.54 5.81 4.52
N ALA A 69 -17.81 5.01 5.29
CA ALA A 69 -17.98 4.94 6.73
C ALA A 69 -17.45 6.27 7.28
N PRO A 70 -18.19 6.99 8.14
CA PRO A 70 -17.66 8.19 8.76
C PRO A 70 -16.41 7.77 9.55
N VAL A 71 -15.27 8.39 9.23
CA VAL A 71 -14.06 8.27 10.04
C VAL A 71 -14.39 8.87 11.41
N VAL A 72 -14.74 8.03 12.38
CA VAL A 72 -14.80 8.42 13.78
C VAL A 72 -13.34 8.59 14.21
N ILE A 73 -12.86 9.83 14.17
CA ILE A 73 -11.58 10.20 14.76
C ILE A 73 -11.80 10.12 16.27
N ALA A 74 -11.52 8.96 16.86
CA ALA A 74 -11.41 8.85 18.30
C ALA A 74 -10.16 9.63 18.72
N ASP A 75 -10.38 10.66 19.54
CA ASP A 75 -9.36 11.47 20.18
C ASP A 75 -8.36 10.56 20.93
N VAL A 76 -7.14 10.44 20.41
CA VAL A 76 -6.04 9.75 21.10
C VAL A 76 -5.37 10.77 22.01
N ALA A 77 -5.79 10.78 23.27
CA ALA A 77 -5.04 11.39 24.36
C ALA A 77 -3.64 10.75 24.45
N PRO A 78 -2.55 11.53 24.68
CA PRO A 78 -1.20 10.98 24.69
C PRO A 78 -0.97 10.19 25.98
N ALA A 79 -0.69 8.90 25.85
CA ALA A 79 -0.22 8.06 26.94
C ALA A 79 1.20 8.48 27.37
N THR A 80 1.34 8.98 28.59
CA THR A 80 2.64 9.21 29.23
C THR A 80 3.22 7.88 29.69
N ALA A 81 4.34 7.46 29.10
CA ALA A 81 5.13 6.34 29.61
C ALA A 81 6.03 6.84 30.76
N PRO A 82 6.15 6.12 31.90
CA PRO A 82 7.07 6.50 32.96
C PRO A 82 8.51 6.14 32.56
N VAL A 83 9.42 7.11 32.73
CA VAL A 83 10.87 6.90 32.64
C VAL A 83 11.32 5.93 33.75
N ALA A 84 11.93 4.82 33.36
CA ALA A 84 12.55 3.89 34.30
C ALA A 84 13.77 4.53 34.99
N PRO A 85 14.04 4.22 36.28
CA PRO A 85 15.18 4.81 37.00
C PRO A 85 16.53 4.27 36.47
N PRO A 86 17.63 5.03 36.62
CA PRO A 86 18.96 4.61 36.16
C PRO A 86 19.45 3.39 36.96
N ARG A 87 19.93 2.37 36.24
CA ARG A 87 20.59 1.20 36.84
C ARG A 87 21.94 1.63 37.44
N SER A 88 22.06 1.46 38.75
CA SER A 88 23.30 1.60 39.53
C SER A 88 24.17 0.34 39.42
N GLY A 89 25.49 0.53 39.25
CA GLY A 89 26.55 -0.50 39.30
C GLY A 89 27.19 -0.71 37.93
N GLY A 90 28.46 -0.35 37.68
CA GLY A 90 29.68 -0.88 38.31
C GLY A 90 29.99 -2.23 37.64
N ASN A 91 30.98 -2.42 36.78
CA ASN A 91 32.46 -2.45 36.96
C ASN A 91 33.01 -3.32 35.77
N PRO A 92 34.31 -3.52 35.48
CA PRO A 92 35.56 -2.87 35.90
C PRO A 92 36.17 -1.91 34.87
#